data_AF-A0A357LZY8-F1
#
_entry.id   AF-A0A357LZY8-F1
#
_cell.length_a   1.000
_cell.length_b   1.000
_cell.length_c   1.000
_cell.angle_alpha   90.00
_cell.angle_beta   90.00
_cell.angle_gamma   90.00
#
_symmetry.space_group_name_H-M   'P 1'
#
loop_
_entity.id
_entity.type
_entity.pdbx_description
1 polymer ?
#
loop_
_entity_poly.entity_id
_entity_poly.type
_entity_poly.pdbx_seq_one_letter_code
_entity_poly.pdbx_strand_id
1 'polypeptide(L)'
;MKESFSALCDGECDELEVRRVLNQVGANPVLREQWQRYHLIGAMMRGEPSSSVDLLKGINQALDGEPMDEVPASYHQVEAAVNNAAPKSNFSQWF
;
A
#
# COMPACT_ATOMS: atom_id res chain seq x y z
N MET A 1 -11.23 19.61 10.14
CA MET A 1 -11.10 18.33 9.41
C MET A 1 -9.64 17.99 9.10
N LYS A 2 -8.85 18.89 8.49
CA LYS A 2 -7.40 18.68 8.31
C LYS A 2 -6.67 18.39 9.63
N GLU A 3 -7.06 19.08 10.71
CA GLU A 3 -6.52 18.88 12.06
C GLU A 3 -6.85 17.49 12.63
N SER A 4 -8.12 17.09 12.65
CA SER A 4 -8.54 15.74 13.10
C SER A 4 -7.90 14.61 12.29
N PHE A 5 -7.62 14.87 11.01
CA PHE A 5 -6.93 13.91 10.14
C PHE A 5 -5.42 13.82 10.45
N SER A 6 -4.77 14.95 10.74
CA SER A 6 -3.38 14.95 11.22
C SER A 6 -3.27 14.23 12.56
N ALA A 7 -4.15 14.55 13.51
CA ALA A 7 -4.20 13.88 14.81
C ALA A 7 -4.41 12.37 14.66
N LEU A 8 -5.24 11.93 13.70
CA LEU A 8 -5.40 10.51 13.39
C LEU A 8 -4.10 9.90 12.82
N CYS A 9 -3.42 10.59 11.89
CA CYS A 9 -2.13 10.13 11.35
C CYS A 9 -1.03 10.04 12.44
N ASP A 10 -1.05 10.94 13.41
CA ASP A 10 -0.06 11.07 14.48
C ASP A 10 -0.40 10.23 15.72
N GLY A 11 -1.59 9.60 15.76
CA GLY A 11 -2.04 8.75 16.87
C GLY A 11 -2.63 9.50 18.08
N GLU A 12 -2.90 10.80 17.93
CA GLU A 12 -3.36 11.72 18.99
C GLU A 12 -4.90 11.90 19.04
N CYS A 13 -5.65 11.06 18.33
CA CYS A 13 -7.09 11.19 18.17
C CYS A 13 -7.86 10.34 19.19
N ASP A 14 -8.91 10.89 19.81
CA ASP A 14 -9.77 10.16 20.76
C ASP A 14 -10.60 9.07 20.07
N GLU A 15 -11.00 8.01 20.78
CA GLU A 15 -11.62 6.81 20.20
C GLU A 15 -12.88 7.13 19.36
N LEU A 16 -13.72 8.04 19.84
CA LEU A 16 -14.92 8.47 19.13
C LEU A 16 -14.60 9.28 17.88
N GLU A 17 -13.55 10.10 17.94
CA GLU A 17 -13.07 10.88 16.81
C GLU A 17 -12.41 9.97 15.75
N VAL A 18 -11.63 8.98 16.17
CA VAL A 18 -11.06 7.95 15.29
C VAL A 18 -12.17 7.26 14.51
N ARG A 19 -13.21 6.76 15.19
CA ARG A 19 -14.35 6.10 14.54
C ARG A 19 -15.06 7.02 13.55
N ARG A 20 -15.26 8.29 13.92
CA ARG A 20 -15.92 9.28 13.05
C ARG A 20 -15.09 9.57 11.80
N VAL A 21 -13.79 9.78 11.96
CA VAL A 21 -12.87 10.07 10.84
C VAL A 21 -12.76 8.86 9.93
N LEU A 22 -12.60 7.64 10.46
CA LEU A 22 -12.55 6.41 9.66
C LEU A 22 -13.82 6.18 8.85
N ASN A 23 -15.00 6.40 9.43
CA ASN A 23 -16.27 6.31 8.68
C ASN A 23 -16.34 7.33 7.53
N GLN A 24 -15.84 8.55 7.74
CA GLN A 24 -15.81 9.58 6.71
C GLN A 24 -14.79 9.30 5.59
N VAL A 25 -13.61 8.75 5.95
CA VAL A 25 -12.59 8.31 4.98
C VAL A 25 -13.06 7.09 4.18
N GLY A 26 -13.80 6.18 4.82
CA GLY A 26 -14.44 5.05 4.15
C GLY A 26 -15.46 5.50 3.10
N ALA A 27 -16.29 6.51 3.43
CA ALA A 27 -17.34 7.01 2.56
C ALA A 27 -16.86 7.96 1.45
N ASN A 28 -15.69 8.60 1.59
CA ASN A 28 -15.22 9.61 0.65
C ASN A 28 -13.88 9.21 -0.03
N PRO A 29 -13.87 8.90 -1.34
CA PRO A 29 -12.67 8.48 -2.04
C PRO A 29 -11.58 9.55 -2.08
N VAL A 30 -11.94 10.85 -2.08
CA VAL A 30 -10.98 11.96 -2.09
C VAL A 30 -10.20 12.03 -0.77
N LEU A 31 -10.89 11.80 0.36
CA LEU A 31 -10.23 11.74 1.68
C LEU A 31 -9.28 10.55 1.77
N ARG A 32 -9.65 9.42 1.18
CA ARG A 32 -8.82 8.21 1.14
C ARG A 32 -7.53 8.44 0.33
N GLU A 33 -7.63 9.10 -0.82
CA GLU A 33 -6.47 9.45 -1.63
C GLU A 33 -5.54 10.41 -0.86
N GLN A 34 -6.11 11.38 -0.15
CA GLN A 34 -5.33 12.29 0.70
C GLN A 34 -4.60 11.55 1.83
N TRP A 35 -5.22 10.51 2.41
CA TRP A 35 -4.61 9.65 3.43
C TRP A 35 -3.41 8.89 2.87
N GLN A 36 -3.61 8.23 1.73
CA GLN A 36 -2.54 7.51 1.04
C GLN A 36 -1.34 8.42 0.73
N ARG A 37 -1.61 9.65 0.27
CA ARG A 37 -0.56 10.62 -0.07
C ARG A 37 0.26 11.05 1.15
N TYR A 38 -0.37 11.29 2.29
CA TYR A 38 0.37 11.64 3.52
C TYR A 38 1.23 10.50 4.01
N HIS A 39 0.74 9.25 3.96
CA HIS A 39 1.56 8.09 4.29
C HIS A 39 2.72 7.90 3.32
N LEU A 40 2.52 8.14 2.02
CA LEU A 40 3.58 8.08 1.01
C LEU A 40 4.67 9.12 1.29
N ILE A 41 4.29 10.37 1.55
CA ILE A 41 5.23 11.45 1.89
C ILE A 41 6.00 11.09 3.16
N GLY A 42 5.31 10.60 4.20
CA GLY A 42 5.94 10.19 5.46
C GLY A 42 6.94 9.03 5.28
N ALA A 43 6.59 8.02 4.47
CA ALA A 43 7.47 6.91 4.14
C ALA A 43 8.72 7.39 3.40
N MET A 44 8.57 8.29 2.41
CA MET A 44 9.68 8.92 1.71
C MET A 44 10.60 9.70 2.65
N MET A 45 10.03 10.48 3.58
CA MET A 45 10.80 11.25 4.57
C MET A 45 11.59 10.36 5.53
N ARG A 46 11.08 9.16 5.87
CA ARG A 46 11.77 8.19 6.72
C ARG A 46 12.72 7.26 5.97
N GLY A 47 12.77 7.34 4.63
CA GLY A 47 13.55 6.43 3.79
C GLY A 47 13.00 4.99 3.77
N GLU A 48 11.71 4.82 4.09
CA GLU A 48 11.03 3.53 4.02
C GLU A 48 10.79 3.15 2.54
N PRO A 49 10.84 1.84 2.20
CA PRO A 49 10.50 1.38 0.86
C PRO A 49 9.04 1.71 0.54
N SER A 50 8.82 2.71 -0.30
CA SER A 50 7.50 3.12 -0.75
C SER A 50 7.23 2.65 -2.18
N SER A 51 6.09 1.99 -2.40
CA SER A 51 5.59 1.64 -3.73
C SER A 51 4.40 2.54 -4.10
N SER A 52 4.28 2.93 -5.37
CA SER A 52 3.10 3.64 -5.89
C SER A 52 1.92 2.72 -6.19
N VAL A 53 2.08 1.40 -5.97
CA VAL A 53 1.05 0.41 -6.21
C VAL A 53 0.00 0.47 -5.11
N ASP A 54 -1.27 0.63 -5.49
CA ASP A 54 -2.38 0.57 -4.54
C ASP A 54 -2.70 -0.89 -4.19
N LEU A 55 -2.23 -1.32 -3.03
CA LEU A 55 -2.52 -2.66 -2.49
C LEU A 55 -3.85 -2.71 -1.73
N LEU A 56 -4.46 -1.55 -1.40
CA LEU A 56 -5.63 -1.52 -0.51
C LEU A 56 -6.80 -2.28 -1.10
N LYS A 57 -7.01 -2.20 -2.41
CA LYS A 57 -8.12 -2.91 -3.07
C LYS A 57 -8.02 -4.43 -2.86
N GLY A 58 -6.87 -5.02 -3.18
CA GLY A 58 -6.65 -6.46 -3.02
C GLY A 58 -6.67 -6.91 -1.56
N ILE A 59 -6.11 -6.09 -0.66
CA ILE A 59 -6.17 -6.36 0.79
C ILE A 59 -7.62 -6.38 1.28
N ASN A 60 -8.43 -5.38 0.91
CA ASN A 60 -9.84 -5.33 1.30
C ASN A 60 -10.63 -6.51 0.72
N GLN A 61 -10.40 -6.87 -0.55
CA GLN A 61 -11.01 -8.07 -1.15
C GLN A 61 -10.69 -9.34 -0.34
N ALA A 62 -9.42 -9.51 0.04
CA ALA A 62 -9.00 -10.65 0.86
C ALA A 62 -9.61 -10.63 2.28
N LEU A 63 -9.76 -9.45 2.89
CA LEU A 63 -10.40 -9.30 4.21
C LEU A 63 -11.90 -9.58 4.17
N ASP A 64 -12.58 -9.13 3.12
CA ASP A 64 -14.03 -9.30 2.93
C ASP A 64 -14.39 -10.70 2.40
N GLY A 65 -13.39 -11.49 1.97
CA GLY A 65 -13.60 -12.81 1.37
C GLY A 65 -14.11 -12.75 -0.08
N GLU A 66 -13.97 -11.59 -0.72
CA GLU A 66 -14.34 -11.37 -2.12
C GLU A 66 -13.33 -12.05 -3.05
N PRO A 67 -13.76 -12.54 -4.22
CA PRO A 67 -12.83 -13.06 -5.23
C PRO A 67 -11.87 -11.95 -5.65
N MET A 68 -10.58 -12.29 -5.70
CA MET A 68 -9.54 -11.34 -6.12
C MET A 68 -9.71 -11.02 -7.60
N ASP A 69 -9.59 -9.75 -7.96
CA ASP A 69 -9.62 -9.35 -9.37
C ASP A 69 -8.48 -10.02 -10.15
N GLU A 70 -8.77 -10.43 -11.39
CA GLU A 70 -7.73 -10.83 -12.34
C GLU A 70 -6.90 -9.60 -12.70
N VAL A 71 -5.74 -9.46 -12.06
CA VAL A 71 -4.77 -8.42 -12.41
C VAL A 71 -4.05 -8.88 -13.68
N PRO A 72 -4.18 -8.16 -14.82
CA PRO A 72 -3.38 -8.49 -15.99
C PRO A 72 -1.91 -8.38 -15.59
N ALA A 73 -1.13 -9.41 -15.88
CA ALA A 73 0.31 -9.44 -15.64
C ALA A 73 1.02 -8.46 -16.60
N SER A 74 0.72 -7.17 -16.52
CA SER A 74 1.53 -6.12 -17.10
C SER A 74 2.74 -5.92 -16.17
N TYR A 75 3.66 -6.88 -16.23
CA TYR A 75 5.05 -6.65 -15.86
C TYR A 75 5.53 -5.51 -16.74
N HIS A 76 5.60 -4.30 -16.20
CA HIS A 76 6.41 -3.27 -16.84
C HIS A 76 7.85 -3.76 -16.67
N GLN A 77 8.33 -4.40 -17.74
CA GLN A 77 9.70 -4.84 -17.88
C GLN A 77 10.57 -3.60 -17.74
N VAL A 78 11.12 -3.39 -16.54
CA VAL A 78 12.29 -2.53 -16.37
C VAL A 78 13.41 -3.30 -17.07
N GLU A 79 13.50 -3.05 -18.37
CA GLU A 79 14.35 -3.76 -19.30
C GLU A 79 15.83 -3.45 -19.00
N ALA A 80 16.53 -4.50 -18.56
CA ALA A 80 17.86 -4.86 -19.04
C ALA A 80 18.92 -3.74 -19.12
N ALA A 81 19.42 -3.31 -17.95
CA ALA A 81 20.75 -2.68 -17.90
C ALA A 81 21.49 -3.00 -16.59
N VAL A 82 21.60 -4.28 -16.21
CA VAL A 82 22.73 -4.76 -15.38
C VAL A 82 22.93 -6.27 -15.66
N ASN A 83 23.65 -6.51 -16.75
CA ASN A 83 24.78 -7.42 -16.84
C ASN A 83 24.66 -8.84 -16.25
N ASN A 84 24.61 -9.82 -17.16
CA ASN A 84 25.50 -10.98 -17.21
C ASN A 84 26.05 -11.51 -15.87
N ALA A 85 25.40 -12.53 -15.33
CA ALA A 85 26.06 -13.76 -14.88
C ALA A 85 24.97 -14.78 -14.56
N ALA A 86 24.88 -15.84 -15.36
CA ALA A 86 24.03 -16.97 -15.03
C ALA A 86 24.54 -17.65 -13.75
N PRO A 87 23.71 -17.88 -12.72
CA PRO A 87 23.92 -19.00 -11.83
C PRO A 87 23.02 -20.13 -12.31
N LYS A 88 23.60 -21.19 -12.88
CA LYS A 88 22.89 -22.47 -13.00
C LYS A 88 22.63 -22.97 -11.58
N SER A 89 21.49 -22.64 -11.00
CA SER A 89 21.08 -23.20 -9.72
C SER A 89 20.54 -24.60 -9.96
N ASN A 90 21.33 -25.59 -9.54
CA ASN A 90 21.08 -27.01 -9.71
C ASN A 90 20.08 -27.48 -8.62
N PHE A 91 18.82 -27.67 -9.00
CA PHE A 91 17.71 -28.08 -8.13
C PHE A 91 17.74 -29.59 -7.80
N SER A 92 18.86 -30.13 -7.31
CA SER A 92 18.97 -31.56 -6.98
C SER A 92 19.77 -31.88 -5.70
N GLN A 93 19.74 -30.97 -4.72
CA GLN A 93 20.43 -31.17 -3.42
C GLN A 93 19.47 -31.08 -2.21
N TRP A 94 18.17 -31.25 -2.41
CA TRP A 94 17.18 -31.29 -1.33
C TRP A 94 16.27 -32.53 -1.40
N PHE A 95 16.80 -33.66 -1.90
CA PHE A 95 16.38 -35.03 -1.56
C PHE A 95 17.54 -36.00 -1.83
#